data_AF-A0A971BVI2-F1
#
_entry.id   AF-A0A971BVI2-F1
#
_cell.length_a   1.000
_cell.length_b   1.000
_cell.length_c   1.000
_cell.angle_alpha   90.00
_cell.angle_beta   90.00
_cell.angle_gamma   90.00
#
_symmetry.space_group_name_H-M   'P 1'
#
loop_
_entity.id
_entity.type
_entity.pdbx_description
1 polymer ?
#
loop_
_entity_poly.entity_id
_entity_poly.type
_entity_poly.pdbx_seq_one_letter_code
_entity_poly.pdbx_strand_id
1 'polypeptide(L)'
;NKIKFLAVIASLLLFSGAAMATTITNVEGTYSFAGFDWMSNGTAVITDYTPAVGDDFSITFFASALSITKPDGSAYTGTQIGHDYEYTIVATMYETVTFCVDAACTGAGFYVTGGTFDIYYDTNVNANMKTGAGFTDGELLISGVLGAQPGGAFGIGSPSGSAVLNAKVLYTNSNYINPDLDTSWATTTLQFGSSQTAWTAPEGIPGVGGAAEALPEGAFGMQADANQTFTAVPEPGTLVLLGLGLTGLAVISRRRK
;
A
#
# COMPACT_ATOMS: atom_id res chain seq x y z
N ASN A 1 9.17 33.08 62.17
CA ASN A 1 7.84 32.50 61.87
C ASN A 1 7.96 31.47 60.76
N LYS A 2 7.61 30.24 61.10
CA LYS A 2 7.85 29.01 60.36
C LYS A 2 6.72 28.73 59.35
N ILE A 3 7.12 28.42 58.10
CA ILE A 3 6.69 27.25 57.29
C ILE A 3 5.27 27.19 56.67
N LYS A 4 5.25 27.34 55.32
CA LYS A 4 4.61 26.55 54.21
C LYS A 4 3.09 26.26 54.19
N PHE A 5 2.47 26.43 53.01
CA PHE A 5 1.55 25.50 52.27
C PHE A 5 0.93 26.30 51.09
N LEU A 6 0.83 25.90 49.82
CA LEU A 6 1.37 24.81 48.99
C LEU A 6 0.96 25.21 47.55
N ALA A 7 1.88 25.18 46.59
CA ALA A 7 1.57 25.38 45.18
C ALA A 7 0.76 24.16 44.66
N VAL A 8 -0.43 24.40 44.10
CA VAL A 8 -1.11 23.40 43.27
C VAL A 8 -0.69 23.67 41.83
N ILE A 9 0.39 23.01 41.45
CA ILE A 9 0.79 22.80 40.07
C ILE A 9 -0.30 21.93 39.42
N ALA A 10 -1.18 22.53 38.64
CA ALA A 10 -1.97 21.80 37.65
C ALA A 10 -1.11 21.69 36.39
N SER A 11 -0.12 20.79 36.43
CA SER A 11 0.52 20.30 35.22
C SER A 11 -0.56 19.58 34.42
N LEU A 12 -1.12 20.25 33.41
CA LEU A 12 -1.74 19.57 32.27
C LEU A 12 -0.61 18.82 31.58
N LEU A 13 -0.34 17.59 32.05
CA LEU A 13 0.47 16.65 31.30
C LEU A 13 -0.32 16.29 30.04
N LEU A 14 0.10 16.88 28.92
CA LEU A 14 -0.19 16.38 27.58
C LEU A 14 0.40 14.98 27.48
N PHE A 15 -0.35 13.98 27.93
CA PHE A 15 -0.05 12.59 27.63
C PHE A 15 -0.54 12.31 26.21
N SER A 16 0.32 12.55 25.22
CA SER A 16 0.20 11.85 23.95
C SER A 16 0.46 10.37 24.24
N GLY A 17 -0.57 9.53 24.17
CA GLY A 17 -0.37 8.08 24.15
C GLY A 17 0.58 7.74 23.00
N ALA A 18 1.64 6.98 23.27
CA ALA A 18 2.51 6.49 22.20
C ALA A 18 1.67 5.54 21.33
N ALA A 19 1.56 5.84 20.04
CA ALA A 19 0.96 4.90 19.10
C ALA A 19 1.78 3.60 19.13
N MET A 20 1.10 2.46 19.23
CA MET A 20 1.74 1.15 19.09
C MET A 20 2.40 1.06 17.71
N ALA A 21 3.62 0.52 17.66
CA ALA A 21 4.29 0.29 16.38
C ALA A 21 3.53 -0.79 15.61
N THR A 22 3.26 -0.55 14.32
CA THR A 22 2.62 -1.53 13.46
C THR A 22 3.50 -2.75 13.30
N THR A 23 2.90 -3.93 13.34
CA THR A 23 3.56 -5.21 13.14
C THR A 23 2.88 -6.02 12.05
N ILE A 24 3.66 -6.89 11.39
CA ILE A 24 3.17 -7.94 10.50
C ILE A 24 3.67 -9.29 11.01
N THR A 25 2.81 -10.30 11.03
CA THR A 25 3.08 -11.66 11.46
C THR A 25 2.93 -12.61 10.28
N ASN A 26 3.87 -13.53 10.12
CA ASN A 26 3.82 -14.59 9.11
C ASN A 26 4.43 -15.89 9.67
N VAL A 27 4.67 -16.88 8.81
CA VAL A 27 5.28 -18.17 9.20
C VAL A 27 6.67 -18.05 9.85
N GLU A 28 7.43 -16.98 9.57
CA GLU A 28 8.77 -16.77 10.16
C GLU A 28 8.72 -16.07 11.53
N GLY A 29 7.63 -15.36 11.83
CA GLY A 29 7.46 -14.66 13.10
C GLY A 29 6.76 -13.31 12.93
N THR A 30 7.01 -12.41 13.88
CA THR A 30 6.43 -11.05 13.88
C THR A 30 7.51 -10.00 13.68
N TYR A 31 7.26 -9.07 12.76
CA TYR A 31 8.15 -8.01 12.34
C TYR A 31 7.52 -6.66 12.57
N SER A 32 8.32 -5.63 12.81
CA SER A 32 7.84 -4.24 12.73
C SER A 32 7.54 -3.92 11.27
N PHE A 33 6.37 -3.34 11.00
CA PHE A 33 5.84 -3.19 9.66
C PHE A 33 5.62 -1.72 9.31
N ALA A 34 6.09 -1.33 8.12
CA ALA A 34 5.74 -0.06 7.51
C ALA A 34 5.21 -0.21 6.10
N GLY A 35 5.49 -1.32 5.41
CA GLY A 35 4.95 -1.60 4.09
C GLY A 35 5.76 -2.64 3.33
N PHE A 36 5.73 -2.54 2.00
CA PHE A 36 6.33 -3.51 1.09
C PHE A 36 7.18 -2.81 0.03
N ASP A 37 8.31 -3.43 -0.28
CA ASP A 37 9.07 -3.16 -1.49
C ASP A 37 8.64 -4.20 -2.53
N TRP A 38 7.97 -3.77 -3.60
CA TRP A 38 7.48 -4.67 -4.64
C TRP A 38 8.60 -4.99 -5.63
N MET A 39 8.58 -6.18 -6.23
CA MET A 39 9.62 -6.52 -7.20
C MET A 39 9.58 -5.56 -8.40
N SER A 40 10.77 -5.09 -8.83
CA SER A 40 10.92 -4.12 -9.91
C SER A 40 10.53 -4.63 -11.30
N ASN A 41 10.25 -5.93 -11.42
CA ASN A 41 9.69 -6.55 -12.62
C ASN A 41 8.17 -6.74 -12.53
N GLY A 42 7.48 -5.99 -11.67
CA GLY A 42 6.03 -5.91 -11.64
C GLY A 42 5.45 -5.56 -13.00
N THR A 43 4.16 -5.84 -13.18
CA THR A 43 3.47 -5.65 -14.46
C THR A 43 2.29 -4.71 -14.27
N ALA A 44 2.17 -3.74 -15.18
CA ALA A 44 0.96 -2.96 -15.38
C ALA A 44 0.38 -3.28 -16.76
N VAL A 45 -0.90 -3.65 -16.82
CA VAL A 45 -1.64 -3.89 -18.05
C VAL A 45 -2.65 -2.76 -18.24
N ILE A 46 -2.53 -2.07 -19.37
CA ILE A 46 -3.41 -0.95 -19.71
C ILE A 46 -4.47 -1.45 -20.68
N THR A 47 -5.72 -1.12 -20.43
CA THR A 47 -6.87 -1.45 -21.30
C THR A 47 -7.65 -0.22 -21.67
N ASP A 48 -8.31 -0.26 -22.82
CA ASP A 48 -9.24 0.77 -23.30
C ASP A 48 -8.59 2.14 -23.57
N TYR A 49 -7.25 2.20 -23.62
CA TYR A 49 -6.52 3.43 -23.88
C TYR A 49 -6.57 3.86 -25.34
N THR A 50 -7.09 5.06 -25.56
CA THR A 50 -7.02 5.83 -26.79
C THR A 50 -6.22 7.11 -26.53
N PRO A 51 -5.19 7.44 -27.33
CA PRO A 51 -4.32 8.59 -27.09
C PRO A 51 -4.99 9.94 -27.42
N ALA A 52 -5.98 10.34 -26.63
CA ALA A 52 -6.76 11.56 -26.79
C ALA A 52 -7.17 12.15 -25.44
N VAL A 53 -7.20 13.49 -25.34
CA VAL A 53 -7.65 14.17 -24.11
C VAL A 53 -9.11 13.83 -23.81
N GLY A 54 -9.38 13.48 -22.55
CA GLY A 54 -10.69 13.05 -22.05
C GLY A 54 -10.98 11.56 -22.28
N ASP A 55 -10.02 10.80 -22.82
CA ASP A 55 -10.11 9.35 -22.87
C ASP A 55 -9.95 8.76 -21.47
N ASP A 56 -10.81 7.80 -21.15
CA ASP A 56 -10.81 7.08 -19.89
C ASP A 56 -10.32 5.65 -20.13
N PHE A 57 -9.39 5.19 -19.31
CA PHE A 57 -8.76 3.90 -19.46
C PHE A 57 -8.49 3.26 -18.09
N SER A 58 -8.14 1.97 -18.10
CA SER A 58 -7.82 1.24 -16.87
C SER A 58 -6.39 0.71 -16.87
N ILE A 59 -5.82 0.62 -15.67
CA ILE A 59 -4.52 0.01 -15.42
C ILE A 59 -4.71 -1.08 -14.38
N THR A 60 -4.34 -2.31 -14.71
CA THR A 60 -4.22 -3.42 -13.74
C THR A 60 -2.76 -3.66 -13.43
N PHE A 61 -2.35 -3.32 -12.21
CA PHE A 61 -1.02 -3.56 -11.67
C PHE A 61 -1.00 -4.84 -10.83
N PHE A 62 0.04 -5.65 -10.97
CA PHE A 62 0.30 -6.78 -10.10
C PHE A 62 1.80 -7.06 -9.94
N ALA A 63 2.19 -7.45 -8.73
CA ALA A 63 3.57 -7.75 -8.36
C ALA A 63 3.64 -8.64 -7.10
N SER A 64 4.69 -9.45 -6.98
CA SER A 64 5.03 -10.05 -5.68
C SER A 64 5.97 -9.11 -4.93
N ALA A 65 5.95 -9.18 -3.60
CA ALA A 65 6.87 -8.40 -2.76
C ALA A 65 8.29 -8.95 -2.89
N LEU A 66 9.26 -8.05 -2.98
CA LEU A 66 10.67 -8.38 -2.77
C LEU A 66 10.98 -8.44 -1.27
N SER A 67 10.42 -7.52 -0.49
CA SER A 67 10.67 -7.46 0.94
C SER A 67 9.55 -6.77 1.73
N ILE A 68 9.56 -7.00 3.04
CA ILE A 68 8.85 -6.17 4.02
C ILE A 68 9.73 -4.98 4.40
N THR A 69 9.14 -3.79 4.46
CA THR A 69 9.81 -2.54 4.84
C THR A 69 9.60 -2.23 6.33
N LYS A 70 10.68 -1.85 7.01
CA LYS A 70 10.70 -1.42 8.41
C LYS A 70 10.20 0.03 8.57
N PRO A 71 9.82 0.46 9.79
CA PRO A 71 9.48 1.86 10.09
C PRO A 71 10.56 2.90 9.75
N ASP A 72 11.83 2.50 9.66
CA ASP A 72 12.93 3.37 9.24
C ASP A 72 13.10 3.46 7.72
N GLY A 73 12.24 2.78 6.95
CA GLY A 73 12.28 2.72 5.48
C GLY A 73 13.24 1.67 4.92
N SER A 74 13.98 0.94 5.76
CA SER A 74 14.87 -0.13 5.28
C SER A 74 14.13 -1.46 5.10
N ALA A 75 14.56 -2.27 4.12
CA ALA A 75 14.06 -3.62 3.93
C ALA A 75 14.55 -4.58 5.04
N TYR A 76 13.75 -5.60 5.36
CA TYR A 76 14.25 -6.81 6.01
C TYR A 76 15.09 -7.64 5.02
N THR A 77 16.17 -8.25 5.52
CA THR A 77 17.02 -9.13 4.74
C THR A 77 16.89 -10.57 5.25
N GLY A 78 17.02 -11.56 4.36
CA GLY A 78 17.01 -12.97 4.73
C GLY A 78 15.64 -13.59 5.03
N THR A 79 14.55 -12.85 4.76
CA THR A 79 13.19 -13.41 4.77
C THR A 79 13.03 -14.48 3.69
N GLN A 80 12.13 -15.43 3.91
CA GLN A 80 11.82 -16.50 2.95
C GLN A 80 10.71 -16.12 1.95
N ILE A 81 10.51 -14.81 1.69
CA ILE A 81 9.60 -14.30 0.66
C ILE A 81 10.05 -14.84 -0.71
N GLY A 82 9.12 -15.40 -1.48
CA GLY A 82 9.38 -16.05 -2.76
C GLY A 82 9.97 -17.46 -2.64
N HIS A 83 10.06 -18.03 -1.43
CA HIS A 83 10.48 -19.41 -1.21
C HIS A 83 9.47 -20.20 -0.35
N ASP A 84 9.24 -19.76 0.90
CA ASP A 84 8.31 -20.43 1.83
C ASP A 84 6.92 -19.80 1.83
N TYR A 85 6.83 -18.55 1.40
CA TYR A 85 5.59 -17.78 1.30
C TYR A 85 5.81 -16.60 0.36
N GLU A 86 4.74 -15.94 -0.03
CA GLU A 86 4.79 -14.69 -0.79
C GLU A 86 3.73 -13.70 -0.33
N TYR A 87 4.00 -12.43 -0.61
CA TYR A 87 2.98 -11.39 -0.61
C TYR A 87 2.79 -10.93 -2.03
N THR A 88 1.54 -10.79 -2.44
CA THR A 88 1.16 -10.34 -3.77
C THR A 88 0.27 -9.14 -3.67
N ILE A 89 0.33 -8.26 -4.66
CA ILE A 89 -0.59 -7.15 -4.83
C ILE A 89 -1.28 -7.26 -6.17
N VAL A 90 -2.58 -6.94 -6.18
CA VAL A 90 -3.33 -6.62 -7.40
C VAL A 90 -4.01 -5.28 -7.17
N ALA A 91 -3.77 -4.32 -8.06
CA ALA A 91 -4.41 -3.01 -8.03
C ALA A 91 -5.03 -2.69 -9.38
N THR A 92 -6.23 -2.13 -9.37
CA THR A 92 -6.89 -1.59 -10.56
C THR A 92 -7.06 -0.11 -10.37
N MET A 93 -6.58 0.67 -11.33
CA MET A 93 -6.70 2.12 -11.37
C MET A 93 -7.49 2.52 -12.60
N TYR A 94 -8.36 3.52 -12.43
CA TYR A 94 -9.07 4.17 -13.52
C TYR A 94 -8.47 5.55 -13.70
N GLU A 95 -8.08 5.88 -14.93
CA GLU A 95 -7.42 7.14 -15.25
C GLU A 95 -8.11 7.83 -16.43
N THR A 96 -7.93 9.15 -16.49
CA THR A 96 -8.34 9.96 -17.64
C THR A 96 -7.14 10.73 -18.19
N VAL A 97 -7.06 10.84 -19.51
CA VAL A 97 -6.04 11.65 -20.18
C VAL A 97 -6.39 13.13 -20.03
N THR A 98 -5.56 13.88 -19.31
CA THR A 98 -5.81 15.31 -19.02
C THR A 98 -5.20 16.27 -20.03
N PHE A 99 -4.09 15.89 -20.65
CA PHE A 99 -3.46 16.66 -21.72
C PHE A 99 -2.62 15.78 -22.64
N CYS A 100 -2.41 16.25 -23.87
CA CYS A 100 -1.47 15.71 -24.84
C CYS A 100 -0.46 16.80 -25.22
N VAL A 101 0.82 16.45 -25.38
CA VAL A 101 1.87 17.41 -25.77
C VAL A 101 1.80 17.82 -27.25
N ASP A 102 1.19 16.98 -28.09
CA ASP A 102 0.96 17.21 -29.52
C ASP A 102 -0.31 16.51 -30.01
N ALA A 103 -0.65 16.69 -31.29
CA ALA A 103 -1.83 16.11 -31.91
C ALA A 103 -1.80 14.57 -32.03
N ALA A 104 -0.61 13.96 -31.91
CA ALA A 104 -0.43 12.51 -31.91
C ALA A 104 -0.37 11.92 -30.48
N CYS A 105 -0.53 12.77 -29.46
CA CYS A 105 -0.37 12.45 -28.04
C CYS A 105 0.92 11.67 -27.74
N THR A 106 2.06 12.10 -28.29
CA THR A 106 3.35 11.43 -28.05
C THR A 106 3.83 11.51 -26.59
N GLY A 107 3.18 12.35 -25.79
CA GLY A 107 3.27 12.40 -24.35
C GLY A 107 1.94 12.88 -23.78
N ALA A 108 1.57 12.32 -22.64
CA ALA A 108 0.27 12.55 -22.02
C ALA A 108 0.41 12.72 -20.50
N GLY A 109 -0.48 13.51 -19.92
CA GLY A 109 -0.68 13.58 -18.49
C GLY A 109 -1.98 12.91 -18.09
N PHE A 110 -1.97 12.32 -16.90
CA PHE A 110 -3.04 11.45 -16.45
C PHE A 110 -3.55 11.87 -15.08
N TYR A 111 -4.82 11.57 -14.84
CA TYR A 111 -5.47 11.80 -13.56
C TYR A 111 -6.26 10.57 -13.17
N VAL A 112 -5.93 10.01 -12.00
CA VAL A 112 -6.64 8.88 -11.42
C VAL A 112 -8.02 9.37 -11.00
N THR A 113 -9.06 8.69 -11.46
CA THR A 113 -10.47 8.97 -11.11
C THR A 113 -10.96 8.05 -10.00
N GLY A 114 -10.34 6.88 -9.84
CA GLY A 114 -10.57 5.96 -8.74
C GLY A 114 -9.78 4.66 -8.91
N GLY A 115 -9.99 3.70 -8.02
CA GLY A 115 -9.38 2.39 -8.12
C GLY A 115 -9.48 1.57 -6.84
N THR A 116 -8.97 0.35 -6.89
CA THR A 116 -8.89 -0.59 -5.76
C THR A 116 -7.51 -1.21 -5.70
N PHE A 117 -7.11 -1.69 -4.52
CA PHE A 117 -5.97 -2.57 -4.39
C PHE A 117 -6.23 -3.61 -3.31
N ASP A 118 -5.71 -4.81 -3.53
CA ASP A 118 -5.74 -5.93 -2.60
C ASP A 118 -4.34 -6.51 -2.47
N ILE A 119 -3.95 -6.85 -1.24
CA ILE A 119 -2.69 -7.49 -0.89
C ILE A 119 -2.98 -8.80 -0.19
N TYR A 120 -2.36 -9.87 -0.68
CA TYR A 120 -2.55 -11.22 -0.18
C TYR A 120 -1.26 -11.76 0.44
N TYR A 121 -1.43 -12.74 1.32
CA TYR A 121 -0.36 -13.56 1.88
C TYR A 121 -0.62 -15.03 1.55
N ASP A 122 0.30 -15.66 0.84
CA ASP A 122 0.19 -17.07 0.47
C ASP A 122 1.42 -17.85 0.95
N THR A 123 1.21 -19.05 1.49
CA THR A 123 2.27 -19.99 1.83
C THR A 123 2.62 -20.93 0.67
N ASN A 124 1.87 -20.89 -0.43
CA ASN A 124 2.20 -21.54 -1.68
C ASN A 124 2.82 -20.49 -2.60
N VAL A 125 4.12 -20.59 -2.86
CA VAL A 125 4.79 -19.67 -3.79
C VAL A 125 4.49 -20.09 -5.22
N ASN A 126 3.48 -19.48 -5.83
CA ASN A 126 2.97 -19.84 -7.16
C ASN A 126 2.62 -18.63 -8.03
N ALA A 127 2.78 -17.39 -7.53
CA ALA A 127 2.53 -16.20 -8.32
C ALA A 127 3.43 -16.15 -9.56
N ASN A 128 2.80 -15.93 -10.71
CA ASN A 128 3.47 -15.93 -11.99
C ASN A 128 3.22 -14.62 -12.74
N MET A 129 4.21 -13.73 -12.70
CA MET A 129 4.13 -12.40 -13.33
C MET A 129 3.81 -12.44 -14.83
N LYS A 130 4.12 -13.55 -15.52
CA LYS A 130 3.88 -13.70 -16.95
C LYS A 130 2.43 -14.06 -17.22
N THR A 131 1.84 -15.00 -16.46
CA THR A 131 0.46 -15.46 -16.72
C THR A 131 -0.58 -14.73 -15.90
N GLY A 132 -0.20 -14.10 -14.78
CA GLY A 132 -1.11 -13.52 -13.79
C GLY A 132 -1.68 -14.54 -12.78
N ALA A 133 -1.32 -15.82 -12.88
CA ALA A 133 -1.77 -16.83 -11.92
C ALA A 133 -1.14 -16.63 -10.52
N GLY A 134 -1.82 -17.09 -9.46
CA GLY A 134 -1.28 -17.15 -8.10
C GLY A 134 -1.25 -15.82 -7.33
N PHE A 135 -1.88 -14.76 -7.85
CA PHE A 135 -1.85 -13.44 -7.18
C PHE A 135 -2.98 -13.25 -6.15
N THR A 136 -4.02 -14.08 -6.18
CA THR A 136 -5.29 -13.86 -5.45
C THR A 136 -5.82 -15.10 -4.73
N ASP A 137 -5.01 -16.15 -4.59
CA ASP A 137 -5.31 -17.42 -3.89
C ASP A 137 -4.81 -17.48 -2.45
N GLY A 138 -4.05 -16.48 -2.01
CA GLY A 138 -3.65 -16.30 -0.61
C GLY A 138 -4.75 -15.75 0.30
N GLU A 139 -4.41 -15.60 1.57
CA GLU A 139 -5.24 -14.90 2.56
C GLU A 139 -5.19 -13.38 2.31
N LEU A 140 -6.34 -12.73 2.18
CA LEU A 140 -6.41 -11.27 2.04
C LEU A 140 -5.89 -10.60 3.31
N LEU A 141 -4.87 -9.75 3.17
CA LEU A 141 -4.28 -8.99 4.26
C LEU A 141 -4.76 -7.56 4.33
N ILE A 142 -4.74 -6.86 3.19
CA ILE A 142 -5.03 -5.43 3.11
C ILE A 142 -5.88 -5.21 1.86
N SER A 143 -6.95 -4.46 1.99
CA SER A 143 -7.73 -3.97 0.84
C SER A 143 -8.03 -2.49 1.00
N GLY A 144 -8.08 -1.77 -0.11
CA GLY A 144 -8.36 -0.36 -0.09
C GLY A 144 -8.78 0.22 -1.44
N VAL A 145 -9.04 1.53 -1.41
CA VAL A 145 -9.54 2.29 -2.57
C VAL A 145 -8.67 3.50 -2.85
N LEU A 146 -8.45 3.77 -4.13
CA LEU A 146 -7.84 5.00 -4.60
C LEU A 146 -8.94 6.04 -4.85
N GLY A 147 -8.74 7.25 -4.34
CA GLY A 147 -9.55 8.41 -4.68
C GLY A 147 -9.01 9.16 -5.89
N ALA A 148 -9.75 10.18 -6.31
CA ALA A 148 -9.34 11.09 -7.38
C ALA A 148 -8.04 11.84 -7.02
N GLN A 149 -7.01 11.73 -7.86
CA GLN A 149 -5.68 12.31 -7.62
C GLN A 149 -4.82 12.38 -8.90
N PRO A 150 -3.72 13.15 -8.92
CA PRO A 150 -2.79 13.16 -10.05
C PRO A 150 -2.18 11.77 -10.32
N GLY A 151 -2.23 11.30 -11.58
CA GLY A 151 -1.63 10.01 -12.03
C GLY A 151 -0.23 10.14 -12.61
N GLY A 152 0.24 11.37 -12.85
CA GLY A 152 1.56 11.66 -13.41
C GLY A 152 1.52 11.95 -14.92
N ALA A 153 2.66 11.85 -15.57
CA ALA A 153 2.80 12.05 -17.01
C ALA A 153 3.99 11.26 -17.56
N PHE A 154 3.85 10.73 -18.78
CA PHE A 154 4.96 10.11 -19.50
C PHE A 154 4.72 10.17 -21.02
N GLY A 155 5.74 9.84 -21.81
CA GLY A 155 5.64 9.91 -23.27
C GLY A 155 6.77 9.16 -23.98
N ILE A 156 6.67 9.01 -25.30
CA ILE A 156 7.61 8.23 -26.12
C ILE A 156 9.05 8.76 -25.98
N GLY A 157 9.23 10.08 -25.83
CA GLY A 157 10.54 10.70 -25.60
C GLY A 157 11.09 10.56 -24.17
N SER A 158 10.25 10.13 -23.22
CA SER A 158 10.60 9.83 -21.83
C SER A 158 9.84 8.58 -21.40
N PRO A 159 10.30 7.38 -21.82
CA PRO A 159 9.51 6.16 -21.73
C PRO A 159 9.49 5.54 -20.32
N SER A 160 9.70 6.39 -19.32
CA SER A 160 9.58 6.13 -17.90
C SER A 160 8.84 7.30 -17.24
N GLY A 161 7.89 6.99 -16.37
CA GLY A 161 7.14 7.95 -15.56
C GLY A 161 7.06 7.49 -14.11
N SER A 162 6.79 8.42 -13.20
CA SER A 162 6.59 8.12 -11.79
C SER A 162 5.41 8.90 -11.21
N ALA A 163 4.79 8.30 -10.19
CA ALA A 163 3.69 8.90 -9.46
C ALA A 163 3.79 8.54 -7.97
N VAL A 164 3.14 9.35 -7.14
CA VAL A 164 2.85 8.98 -5.76
C VAL A 164 1.35 8.80 -5.66
N LEU A 165 0.93 7.59 -5.34
CA LEU A 165 -0.47 7.22 -5.22
C LEU A 165 -0.84 7.09 -3.75
N ASN A 166 -1.88 7.80 -3.35
CA ASN A 166 -2.51 7.69 -2.05
C ASN A 166 -3.76 6.80 -2.13
N ALA A 167 -3.95 5.93 -1.16
CA ALA A 167 -5.14 5.12 -1.06
C ALA A 167 -5.64 5.03 0.37
N LYS A 168 -6.96 4.92 0.54
CA LYS A 168 -7.58 4.63 1.83
C LYS A 168 -7.58 3.12 2.04
N VAL A 169 -7.06 2.66 3.17
CA VAL A 169 -7.22 1.26 3.58
C VAL A 169 -8.62 1.09 4.16
N LEU A 170 -9.35 0.09 3.65
CA LEU A 170 -10.70 -0.26 4.10
C LEU A 170 -10.73 -1.56 4.91
N TYR A 171 -9.71 -2.40 4.75
CA TYR A 171 -9.59 -3.68 5.44
C TYR A 171 -8.14 -3.94 5.82
N THR A 172 -7.94 -4.45 7.03
CA THR A 172 -6.68 -4.99 7.53
C THR A 172 -6.99 -6.29 8.27
N ASN A 173 -6.29 -7.37 7.94
CA ASN A 173 -6.46 -8.66 8.61
C ASN A 173 -5.73 -8.65 9.96
N SER A 174 -6.49 -8.49 11.05
CA SER A 174 -5.93 -8.33 12.40
C SER A 174 -5.20 -9.57 12.95
N ASN A 175 -5.31 -10.72 12.28
CA ASN A 175 -4.53 -11.91 12.62
C ASN A 175 -3.06 -11.80 12.17
N TYR A 176 -2.80 -10.97 11.16
CA TYR A 176 -1.49 -10.81 10.55
C TYR A 176 -0.92 -9.41 10.78
N ILE A 177 -1.75 -8.36 10.77
CA ILE A 177 -1.29 -6.98 10.90
C ILE A 177 -2.00 -6.31 12.08
N ASN A 178 -1.24 -5.65 12.95
CA ASN A 178 -1.79 -4.89 14.06
C ASN A 178 -0.94 -3.64 14.36
N PRO A 179 -1.57 -2.47 14.65
CA PRO A 179 -3.00 -2.20 14.58
C PRO A 179 -3.50 -2.08 13.13
N ASP A 180 -4.81 -1.86 12.97
CA ASP A 180 -5.43 -1.60 11.67
C ASP A 180 -4.74 -0.45 10.92
N LEU A 181 -4.61 -0.60 9.61
CA LEU A 181 -4.02 0.41 8.75
C LEU A 181 -5.10 1.41 8.29
N ASP A 182 -4.72 2.66 8.10
CA ASP A 182 -5.62 3.75 7.73
C ASP A 182 -5.42 4.21 6.28
N THR A 183 -4.16 4.40 5.89
CA THR A 183 -3.78 5.01 4.61
C THR A 183 -2.58 4.27 4.04
N SER A 184 -2.53 4.16 2.71
CA SER A 184 -1.42 3.64 1.93
C SER A 184 -0.84 4.72 1.02
N TRP A 185 0.49 4.72 0.89
CA TRP A 185 1.25 5.58 -0.01
C TRP A 185 2.18 4.72 -0.85
N ALA A 186 2.01 4.71 -2.16
CA ALA A 186 2.89 4.02 -3.09
C ALA A 186 3.65 5.04 -3.95
N THR A 187 4.97 4.96 -3.96
CA THR A 187 5.79 5.64 -4.97
C THR A 187 6.02 4.63 -6.10
N THR A 188 5.51 4.93 -7.29
CA THR A 188 5.49 4.00 -8.42
C THR A 188 6.35 4.50 -9.56
N THR A 189 6.83 3.57 -10.38
CA THR A 189 7.36 3.87 -11.70
C THR A 189 6.69 2.97 -12.75
N LEU A 190 6.47 3.53 -13.93
CA LEU A 190 5.99 2.81 -15.10
C LEU A 190 6.98 3.01 -16.24
N GLN A 191 7.31 1.92 -16.93
CA GLN A 191 8.34 1.90 -17.95
C GLN A 191 7.88 1.10 -19.18
N PHE A 192 8.23 1.62 -20.35
CA PHE A 192 8.01 0.95 -21.64
C PHE A 192 9.22 1.12 -22.56
N GLY A 193 9.23 0.38 -23.67
CA GLY A 193 10.27 0.48 -24.69
C GLY A 193 11.67 0.29 -24.12
N SER A 194 12.60 1.20 -24.46
CA SER A 194 14.01 1.09 -24.07
C SER A 194 14.29 1.32 -22.58
N SER A 195 13.30 1.74 -21.80
CA SER A 195 13.44 1.90 -20.35
C SER A 195 13.22 0.60 -19.57
N GLN A 196 12.67 -0.44 -20.21
CA GLN A 196 12.42 -1.71 -19.54
C GLN A 196 13.71 -2.51 -19.34
N THR A 197 13.89 -3.09 -18.16
CA THR A 197 15.07 -3.89 -17.80
C THR A 197 14.66 -5.24 -17.22
N ALA A 198 15.00 -6.32 -17.92
CA ALA A 198 14.75 -7.70 -17.47
C ALA A 198 13.27 -8.02 -17.14
N TRP A 199 12.34 -7.33 -17.79
CA TRP A 199 10.90 -7.60 -17.72
C TRP A 199 10.44 -8.42 -18.93
N THR A 200 9.50 -9.33 -18.71
CA THR A 200 8.85 -10.11 -19.78
C THR A 200 7.41 -9.68 -19.88
N ALA A 201 6.95 -9.39 -21.10
CA ALA A 201 5.56 -9.00 -21.31
C ALA A 201 4.59 -10.09 -20.82
N PRO A 202 3.48 -9.70 -20.18
CA PRO A 202 2.47 -10.64 -19.71
C PRO A 202 1.77 -11.34 -20.88
N GLU A 203 1.24 -12.51 -20.60
CA GLU A 203 0.32 -13.29 -21.43
C GLU A 203 -1.09 -13.31 -20.81
N GLY A 204 -1.24 -12.83 -19.57
CA GLY A 204 -2.51 -12.75 -18.86
C GLY A 204 -2.48 -11.76 -17.68
N ILE A 205 -3.60 -11.65 -16.99
CA ILE A 205 -3.79 -10.87 -15.76
C ILE A 205 -4.32 -11.74 -14.62
N PRO A 206 -4.17 -11.31 -13.35
CA PRO A 206 -4.80 -11.99 -12.22
C PRO A 206 -6.31 -12.13 -12.35
N GLY A 207 -6.78 -13.36 -12.18
CA GLY A 207 -8.18 -13.74 -12.03
C GLY A 207 -8.57 -13.97 -10.58
N VAL A 208 -9.77 -14.53 -10.37
CA VAL A 208 -10.29 -14.85 -9.02
C VAL A 208 -9.69 -16.15 -8.52
N GLY A 209 -9.26 -16.18 -7.25
CA GLY A 209 -8.80 -17.40 -6.57
C GLY A 209 -7.54 -18.00 -7.19
N GLY A 210 -6.60 -17.15 -7.60
CA GLY A 210 -5.31 -17.56 -8.20
C GLY A 210 -5.38 -17.94 -9.68
N ALA A 211 -6.54 -17.85 -10.32
CA ALA A 211 -6.67 -18.09 -11.75
C ALA A 211 -5.89 -17.05 -12.57
N ALA A 212 -5.52 -17.42 -13.79
CA ALA A 212 -5.05 -16.49 -14.81
C ALA A 212 -6.17 -16.21 -15.79
N GLU A 213 -6.36 -14.94 -16.14
CA GLU A 213 -7.26 -14.49 -17.20
C GLU A 213 -6.45 -14.05 -18.42
N ALA A 214 -7.01 -14.22 -19.62
CA ALA A 214 -6.36 -13.75 -20.83
C ALA A 214 -6.24 -12.22 -20.84
N LEU A 215 -5.21 -11.69 -21.49
CA LEU A 215 -5.12 -10.25 -21.73
C LEU A 215 -6.36 -9.75 -22.49
N PRO A 216 -6.99 -8.65 -22.04
CA PRO A 216 -8.05 -8.00 -22.81
C PRO A 216 -7.58 -7.59 -24.21
N GLU A 217 -8.50 -7.58 -25.17
CA GLU A 217 -8.18 -7.16 -26.55
C GLU A 217 -7.67 -5.72 -26.57
N GLY A 218 -6.58 -5.47 -27.31
CA GLY A 218 -5.96 -4.14 -27.39
C GLY A 218 -5.16 -3.74 -26.15
N ALA A 219 -5.06 -4.60 -25.14
CA ALA A 219 -4.25 -4.32 -23.97
C ALA A 219 -2.75 -4.26 -24.32
N PHE A 220 -2.01 -3.43 -23.59
CA PHE A 220 -0.54 -3.44 -23.64
C PHE A 220 0.06 -3.45 -22.24
N GLY A 221 1.19 -4.15 -22.11
CA GLY A 221 1.90 -4.30 -20.86
C GLY A 221 3.03 -3.27 -20.71
N MET A 222 3.22 -2.80 -19.49
CA MET A 222 4.34 -1.98 -19.05
C MET A 222 5.02 -2.64 -17.86
N GLN A 223 6.32 -2.38 -17.71
CA GLN A 223 7.04 -2.74 -16.50
C GLN A 223 6.66 -1.73 -15.43
N ALA A 224 6.37 -2.23 -14.23
CA ALA A 224 5.97 -1.45 -13.09
C ALA A 224 6.84 -1.79 -11.88
N ASP A 225 7.14 -0.78 -11.09
CA ASP A 225 7.85 -0.88 -9.82
C ASP A 225 7.12 -0.01 -8.80
N ALA A 226 7.10 -0.42 -7.54
CA ALA A 226 6.49 0.33 -6.48
C ALA A 226 7.15 0.06 -5.12
N ASN A 227 7.35 1.12 -4.34
CA ASN A 227 7.58 1.02 -2.90
C ASN A 227 6.37 1.58 -2.17
N GLN A 228 5.78 0.79 -1.28
CA GLN A 228 4.53 1.10 -0.60
C GLN A 228 4.73 1.19 0.91
N THR A 229 4.13 2.21 1.52
CA THR A 229 4.12 2.42 2.96
C THR A 229 2.70 2.62 3.48
N PHE A 230 2.50 2.37 4.76
CA PHE A 230 1.21 2.48 5.43
C PHE A 230 1.31 3.30 6.71
N THR A 231 0.20 3.96 7.06
CA THR A 231 0.02 4.57 8.39
C THR A 231 -1.08 3.84 9.13
N ALA A 232 -0.83 3.49 10.39
CA ALA A 232 -1.83 2.90 11.27
C ALA A 232 -2.94 3.90 11.64
N VAL A 233 -4.13 3.35 11.95
CA VAL A 233 -5.18 4.09 12.64
C VAL A 233 -4.67 4.46 14.03
N PRO A 234 -4.67 5.75 14.42
CA PRO A 234 -4.31 6.14 15.77
C PRO A 234 -5.28 5.49 16.77
N GLU A 235 -4.76 4.73 17.73
CA GLU A 235 -5.61 4.14 18.76
C GLU A 235 -6.40 5.26 19.48
N PRO A 236 -7.73 5.12 19.66
CA PRO A 236 -8.52 6.13 20.35
C PRO A 236 -7.98 6.32 21.76
N GLY A 237 -7.92 7.57 22.25
CA GLY A 237 -7.52 7.91 23.62
C GLY A 237 -8.36 7.28 24.75
N THR A 238 -9.25 6.33 24.44
CA THR A 238 -10.00 5.48 25.38
C THR A 238 -9.12 4.67 26.32
N LEU A 239 -7.94 4.19 25.90
CA LEU A 239 -6.99 3.54 26.83
C LEU A 239 -6.42 4.55 27.83
N VAL A 240 -6.17 5.79 27.39
CA VAL A 240 -5.79 6.90 28.27
C VAL A 240 -6.95 7.26 29.19
N LEU A 241 -8.19 7.32 28.68
CA LEU A 241 -9.38 7.64 29.46
C LEU A 241 -9.69 6.56 30.50
N LEU A 242 -9.51 5.29 30.16
CA LEU A 242 -9.63 4.15 31.07
C LEU A 242 -8.53 4.22 32.14
N GLY A 243 -7.28 4.49 31.74
CA GLY A 243 -6.17 4.69 32.67
C GLY A 243 -6.40 5.86 33.63
N LEU A 244 -6.93 6.98 33.13
CA LEU A 244 -7.32 8.15 33.92
C LEU A 244 -8.52 7.87 34.83
N GLY A 245 -9.50 7.09 34.36
CA GLY A 245 -10.64 6.66 35.14
C GLY A 245 -10.24 5.79 36.33
N LEU A 246 -9.34 4.82 36.09
CA LEU A 246 -8.84 3.92 37.13
C LEU A 246 -7.93 4.63 38.14
N THR A 247 -7.06 5.54 37.67
CA THR A 247 -6.23 6.36 38.57
C THR A 247 -7.07 7.35 39.37
N GLY A 248 -8.09 7.97 38.78
CA GLY A 248 -9.08 8.79 39.48
C GLY A 248 -9.80 8.03 40.59
N LEU A 249 -10.25 6.80 40.30
CA LEU A 249 -10.88 5.91 41.28
C LEU A 249 -9.91 5.46 42.39
N ALA A 250 -8.64 5.21 42.08
CA ALA A 250 -7.61 4.87 43.07
C ALA A 250 -7.30 6.04 44.02
N VAL A 251 -7.29 7.28 43.51
CA VAL A 251 -7.11 8.49 44.32
C VAL A 251 -8.34 8.73 45.22
N ILE A 252 -9.54 8.53 44.70
CA ILE A 252 -10.78 8.67 45.47
C ILE A 252 -10.88 7.59 46.57
N SER A 253 -10.50 6.34 46.27
CA SER A 253 -10.54 5.25 47.25
C SER A 253 -9.51 5.41 48.37
N ARG A 254 -8.33 5.99 48.09
CA ARG A 254 -7.34 6.35 49.12
C ARG A 254 -7.80 7.45 50.07
N ARG A 255 -8.73 8.32 49.66
CA ARG A 255 -9.26 9.40 50.51
C ARG A 255 -10.36 8.94 51.47
N ARG A 256 -10.87 7.71 51.31
CA ARG A 256 -11.94 7.14 52.15
C ARG A 256 -11.42 6.15 53.21
N LYS A 257 -10.11 5.92 53.29
CA LYS A 257 -9.44 5.28 54.43
C LYS A 257 -8.71 6.35 55.24
#